data_AF-A0A4C1UTX8-F1
#
_entry.id   AF-A0A4C1UTX8-F1
#
_cell.length_a   1.000
_cell.length_b   1.000
_cell.length_c   1.000
_cell.angle_alpha   90.00
_cell.angle_beta   90.00
_cell.angle_gamma   90.00
#
_symmetry.space_group_name_H-M   'P 1'
#
loop_
_entity.id
_entity.type
_entity.pdbx_description
1 polymer ?
#
loop_
_entity_poly.entity_id
_entity_poly.type
_entity_poly.pdbx_seq_one_letter_code
_entity_poly.pdbx_strand_id
1 'polypeptide(L)'
;MVQCAGITLSDPSFSDSCVRILHRCDAFVANFIVAEFRGESNKDLNGEKVNEREREVGGAEGHGGRNEMRGWERGWATCLYDGGDPDDAVGDELRHERFGGAPGTVWGAKRQCELLLRDRDAAPTRPTPEPQHCVQLACRTPHRTGFYYAGPALPGTACGQDMWCQGGSCVKAEEVPESSTLGGSVTDGTGEDDGWSTWQEGACRSGCTMRSRGFRERRRVCNTISGNCDGPSYDVALCDDSKICAKKRRSSTGELAARKCGEFATLLPELDPRGGGLQAPHDPTRMWMGCAVFCRRASGGGFYAPRIELNDAGLDPYFPDGTWCHHDGANDYFCLQHHCLPENFKMGAQMHVWELPSQDVWGSFNARALDAPSPSAALRAYLSLDDRGAPLLRGAPPPLLPPDPEDYWEDDDYVEIPGPLKQSKNE
;
A
#
# COMPACT_ATOMS: atom_id res chain seq x y z
N MET A 1 21.97 -13.89 4.38
CA MET A 1 22.09 -15.31 4.77
C MET A 1 21.26 -15.48 6.03
N VAL A 2 19.97 -15.77 5.87
CA VAL A 2 19.03 -16.02 6.96
C VAL A 2 18.37 -17.36 6.60
N GLN A 3 18.66 -18.38 7.41
CA GLN A 3 18.08 -19.71 7.31
C GLN A 3 16.62 -19.64 7.74
N CYS A 4 15.70 -19.99 6.84
CA CYS A 4 14.37 -20.41 7.25
C CYS A 4 14.49 -21.81 7.86
N ALA A 5 14.05 -21.94 9.11
CA ALA A 5 14.01 -23.19 9.84
C ALA A 5 13.13 -24.21 9.10
N GLY A 6 13.65 -25.42 8.95
CA GLY A 6 13.03 -26.50 8.20
C GLY A 6 11.77 -27.04 8.85
N ILE A 7 10.76 -27.25 8.03
CA ILE A 7 9.69 -28.22 8.28
C ILE A 7 10.19 -29.52 7.65
N THR A 8 10.57 -30.48 8.49
CA THR A 8 10.76 -31.87 8.07
C THR A 8 9.40 -32.55 8.03
N LEU A 9 8.84 -32.70 6.82
CA LEU A 9 7.75 -33.62 6.56
C LEU A 9 8.34 -35.04 6.53
N SER A 10 8.30 -35.73 7.66
CA SER A 10 8.55 -37.16 7.74
C SER A 10 7.24 -37.86 8.07
N ASP A 11 6.37 -37.99 7.07
CA ASP A 11 5.22 -38.89 7.13
C ASP A 11 5.10 -39.62 5.78
N PRO A 12 5.27 -40.96 5.73
CA PRO A 12 5.37 -41.70 4.47
C PRO A 12 4.01 -42.00 3.79
N SER A 13 2.94 -41.31 4.17
CA SER A 13 1.59 -41.49 3.63
C SER A 13 1.21 -40.47 2.54
N PHE A 14 2.03 -39.45 2.28
CA PHE A 14 1.78 -38.51 1.18
C PHE A 14 2.16 -39.13 -0.17
N SER A 15 1.18 -39.27 -1.06
CA SER A 15 1.41 -39.80 -2.40
C SER A 15 2.41 -38.93 -3.18
N ASP A 16 3.36 -39.59 -3.84
CA ASP A 16 4.46 -39.04 -4.65
C ASP A 16 4.02 -38.02 -5.74
N SER A 17 2.71 -37.95 -6.01
CA SER A 17 2.11 -37.02 -6.95
C SER A 17 1.97 -35.59 -6.40
N CYS A 18 1.73 -35.40 -5.09
CA CYS A 18 1.54 -34.06 -4.51
C CYS A 18 2.85 -33.31 -4.29
N VAL A 19 3.92 -34.01 -3.90
CA VAL A 19 5.26 -33.43 -3.73
C VAL A 19 5.81 -32.93 -5.08
N ARG A 20 5.46 -33.58 -6.18
CA ARG A 20 5.85 -33.15 -7.54
C ARG A 20 5.11 -31.90 -8.02
N ILE A 21 3.92 -31.60 -7.50
CA ILE A 21 3.16 -30.39 -7.84
C ILE A 21 3.81 -29.17 -7.18
N LEU A 22 4.14 -29.27 -5.88
CA LEU A 22 4.85 -28.21 -5.16
C LEU A 22 6.24 -27.92 -5.77
N HIS A 23 7.00 -28.95 -6.11
CA HIS A 23 8.31 -28.76 -6.77
C HIS A 23 8.23 -28.21 -8.20
N ARG A 24 7.12 -28.42 -8.92
CA ARG A 24 6.92 -27.82 -10.26
C ARG A 24 6.46 -26.37 -10.18
N CYS A 25 5.70 -25.98 -9.16
CA CYS A 25 5.38 -24.57 -8.91
C CYS A 25 6.65 -23.77 -8.58
N ASP A 26 7.54 -24.30 -7.73
CA ASP A 26 8.83 -23.64 -7.42
C ASP A 26 9.76 -23.52 -8.65
N ALA A 27 9.77 -24.52 -9.53
CA ALA A 27 10.57 -24.48 -10.76
C ALA A 27 10.00 -23.55 -11.85
N PHE A 28 8.68 -23.29 -11.83
CA PHE A 28 8.03 -22.35 -12.75
C PHE A 28 8.31 -20.90 -12.32
N VAL A 29 8.26 -20.62 -11.02
CA VAL A 29 8.62 -19.30 -10.45
C VAL A 29 10.11 -18.98 -10.66
N ALA A 30 10.99 -19.98 -10.63
CA ALA A 30 12.44 -19.77 -10.83
C ALA A 30 12.84 -19.53 -12.30
N ASN A 31 12.12 -20.10 -13.29
CA ASN A 31 12.48 -19.95 -14.70
C ASN A 31 11.88 -18.69 -15.35
N PHE A 32 10.83 -18.10 -14.77
CA PHE A 32 10.28 -16.84 -15.26
C PHE A 32 11.22 -15.64 -15.05
N ILE A 33 12.21 -15.76 -14.14
CA ILE A 33 13.16 -14.67 -13.82
C ILE A 33 14.33 -14.58 -14.82
N VAL A 34 14.52 -15.55 -15.75
CA VAL A 34 15.75 -15.64 -16.57
C VAL A 34 15.53 -15.40 -18.08
N ALA A 35 14.29 -15.24 -18.55
CA ALA A 35 14.01 -15.16 -19.98
C ALA A 35 13.34 -13.85 -20.42
N GLU A 36 13.93 -12.68 -20.12
CA GLU A 36 13.43 -11.43 -20.69
C GLU A 36 14.52 -10.40 -20.97
N PHE A 37 15.42 -10.76 -21.89
CA PHE A 37 16.24 -9.80 -22.66
C PHE A 37 16.51 -10.38 -24.06
N ARG A 38 15.59 -10.18 -25.00
CA ARG A 38 15.84 -10.11 -26.45
C ARG A 38 14.60 -9.56 -27.17
N GLY A 39 14.84 -8.66 -28.15
CA GLY A 39 13.84 -7.82 -28.85
C GLY A 39 12.76 -8.60 -29.62
N GLU A 40 11.79 -7.98 -30.29
CA GLU A 40 11.86 -6.85 -31.21
C GLU A 40 10.43 -6.35 -31.55
N SER A 41 10.35 -5.12 -32.05
CA SER A 41 9.17 -4.43 -32.55
C SER A 41 8.57 -5.06 -33.82
N ASN A 42 7.23 -5.10 -33.94
CA ASN A 42 6.57 -4.66 -35.18
C ASN A 42 5.07 -4.32 -35.03
N LYS A 43 4.61 -3.43 -35.91
CA LYS A 43 3.30 -2.77 -36.00
C LYS A 43 2.20 -3.67 -36.59
N ASP A 44 0.93 -3.40 -36.29
CA ASP A 44 -0.02 -2.77 -37.22
C ASP A 44 -1.46 -2.66 -36.66
N LEU A 45 -2.16 -1.65 -37.18
CA LEU A 45 -3.51 -1.16 -36.84
C LEU A 45 -4.64 -2.05 -37.40
N ASN A 46 -5.72 -2.24 -36.65
CA ASN A 46 -7.07 -1.82 -37.07
C ASN A 46 -8.10 -2.01 -35.96
N GLY A 47 -9.01 -1.03 -35.85
CA GLY A 47 -10.03 -0.98 -34.83
C GLY A 47 -11.35 -1.63 -35.22
N GLU A 48 -12.16 -1.92 -34.20
CA GLU A 48 -13.59 -2.13 -34.36
C GLU A 48 -14.32 -1.65 -33.09
N LYS A 49 -15.45 -0.97 -33.29
CA LYS A 49 -16.31 -0.42 -32.24
C LYS A 49 -17.18 -1.53 -31.63
N VAL A 50 -17.32 -1.59 -30.31
CA VAL A 50 -18.42 -2.33 -29.66
C VAL A 50 -19.05 -1.50 -28.54
N ASN A 51 -20.38 -1.51 -28.52
CA ASN A 51 -21.29 -0.80 -27.63
C ASN A 51 -21.14 -1.21 -26.15
N GLU A 52 -21.26 -0.21 -25.27
CA GLU A 52 -21.49 -0.35 -23.83
C GLU A 52 -22.82 -1.07 -23.52
N ARG A 53 -22.76 -2.04 -22.62
CA ARG A 53 -23.89 -2.41 -21.74
C ARG A 53 -23.34 -2.68 -20.34
N GLU A 54 -23.91 -1.95 -19.39
CA GLU A 54 -23.75 -2.14 -17.94
C GLU A 54 -24.09 -3.58 -17.53
N ARG A 55 -23.28 -4.17 -16.64
CA ARG A 55 -23.60 -5.45 -15.98
C ARG A 55 -23.25 -5.39 -14.50
N GLU A 56 -24.28 -5.57 -13.68
CA GLU A 56 -24.20 -5.79 -12.24
C GLU A 56 -23.43 -7.09 -11.93
N VAL A 57 -22.60 -7.08 -10.89
CA VAL A 57 -21.97 -8.30 -10.32
C VAL A 57 -23.03 -9.05 -9.49
N GLY A 58 -23.98 -9.66 -10.19
CA GLY A 58 -24.72 -10.81 -9.70
C GLY A 58 -24.08 -12.06 -10.30
N GLY A 59 -23.89 -13.11 -9.48
CA GLY A 59 -23.33 -14.39 -9.92
C GLY A 59 -23.89 -14.78 -11.29
N ALA A 60 -23.01 -15.07 -12.24
CA ALA A 60 -23.36 -15.28 -13.63
C ALA A 60 -24.33 -16.47 -13.77
N GLU A 61 -25.64 -16.21 -13.78
CA GLU A 61 -26.63 -17.09 -14.38
C GLU A 61 -26.63 -16.89 -15.90
N GLY A 62 -25.44 -17.04 -16.50
CA GLY A 62 -25.26 -17.28 -17.92
C GLY A 62 -25.08 -18.77 -18.12
N HIS A 63 -25.88 -19.36 -19.01
CA HIS A 63 -25.86 -20.78 -19.41
C HIS A 63 -24.51 -21.31 -19.99
N GLY A 64 -23.38 -20.65 -19.73
CA GLY A 64 -22.02 -21.09 -20.10
C GLY A 64 -21.21 -21.68 -18.94
N GLY A 65 -21.43 -21.29 -17.68
CA GLY A 65 -20.58 -21.72 -16.55
C GLY A 65 -20.80 -23.16 -16.06
N ARG A 66 -21.83 -23.85 -16.54
CA ARG A 66 -22.23 -25.19 -16.04
C ARG A 66 -21.74 -26.37 -16.88
N ASN A 67 -21.24 -26.13 -18.10
CA ASN A 67 -20.90 -27.22 -19.03
C ASN A 67 -19.40 -27.59 -19.09
N GLU A 68 -18.54 -26.89 -18.35
CA GLU A 68 -17.09 -27.10 -18.39
C GLU A 68 -16.45 -27.54 -17.07
N MET A 69 -17.24 -28.05 -16.12
CA MET A 69 -16.73 -28.86 -15.00
C MET A 69 -16.34 -30.31 -15.43
N ARG A 70 -15.85 -30.52 -16.66
CA ARG A 70 -15.30 -31.84 -17.07
C ARG A 70 -13.88 -32.09 -16.58
N GLY A 71 -13.30 -31.15 -15.84
CA GLY A 71 -12.12 -31.40 -15.02
C GLY A 71 -12.45 -32.20 -13.77
N TRP A 72 -13.62 -31.97 -13.15
CA TRP A 72 -14.01 -32.61 -11.88
C TRP A 72 -14.23 -34.13 -12.04
N GLU A 73 -14.59 -34.59 -13.24
CA GLU A 73 -14.71 -36.02 -13.57
C GLU A 73 -13.35 -36.74 -13.75
N ARG A 74 -12.21 -36.02 -13.80
CA ARG A 74 -10.88 -36.59 -14.11
C ARG A 74 -10.03 -36.92 -12.88
N GLY A 75 -10.54 -36.76 -11.67
CA GLY A 75 -9.89 -37.24 -10.44
C GLY A 75 -8.52 -36.61 -10.10
N TRP A 76 -8.23 -35.40 -10.60
CA TRP A 76 -6.95 -34.72 -10.38
C TRP A 76 -6.93 -33.84 -9.12
N ALA A 77 -8.10 -33.39 -8.66
CA ALA A 77 -8.27 -32.63 -7.41
C ALA A 77 -8.88 -33.50 -6.30
N THR A 78 -8.46 -34.76 -6.20
CA THR A 78 -8.98 -35.73 -5.21
C THR A 78 -8.81 -35.25 -3.77
N CYS A 79 -7.75 -34.49 -3.49
CA CYS A 79 -7.50 -33.93 -2.16
C CYS A 79 -8.55 -32.92 -1.67
N LEU A 80 -9.34 -32.30 -2.56
CA LEU A 80 -10.47 -31.45 -2.14
C LEU A 80 -11.68 -32.26 -1.67
N TYR A 81 -11.69 -33.58 -1.93
CA TYR A 81 -12.70 -34.52 -1.44
C TYR A 81 -12.25 -35.22 -0.15
N ASP A 82 -10.97 -35.15 0.17
CA ASP A 82 -10.44 -35.54 1.47
C ASP A 82 -10.91 -34.47 2.47
N GLY A 83 -12.14 -34.64 2.98
CA GLY A 83 -12.62 -33.83 4.09
C GLY A 83 -11.61 -33.93 5.23
N GLY A 84 -11.35 -32.81 5.92
CA GLY A 84 -10.41 -32.81 7.04
C GLY A 84 -10.71 -33.96 7.99
N ASP A 85 -9.70 -34.79 8.27
CA ASP A 85 -9.86 -35.95 9.13
C ASP A 85 -10.40 -35.44 10.48
N PRO A 86 -11.48 -35.99 11.07
CA PRO A 86 -11.98 -35.53 12.36
C PRO A 86 -10.92 -35.59 13.48
N ASP A 87 -9.86 -36.38 13.29
CA ASP A 87 -8.71 -36.51 14.18
C ASP A 87 -7.57 -35.51 13.86
N ASP A 88 -7.61 -34.85 12.69
CA ASP A 88 -6.78 -33.69 12.41
C ASP A 88 -7.35 -32.52 13.19
N ALA A 89 -6.80 -32.29 14.38
CA ALA A 89 -7.05 -31.10 15.17
C ALA A 89 -6.53 -29.88 14.39
N VAL A 90 -7.31 -29.42 13.40
CA VAL A 90 -7.18 -28.10 12.79
C VAL A 90 -7.30 -27.14 13.96
N GLY A 91 -6.15 -26.57 14.35
CA GLY A 91 -6.07 -25.69 15.51
C GLY A 91 -7.16 -24.63 15.43
N ASP A 92 -7.74 -24.27 16.57
CA ASP A 92 -8.83 -23.28 16.65
C ASP A 92 -8.48 -21.95 15.95
N GLU A 93 -7.19 -21.69 15.76
CA GLU A 93 -6.66 -20.55 15.02
C GLU A 93 -6.93 -20.54 13.51
N LEU A 94 -7.15 -21.71 12.90
CA LEU A 94 -7.42 -21.89 11.46
C LEU A 94 -8.92 -22.01 11.14
N ARG A 95 -9.79 -22.11 12.17
CA ARG A 95 -11.24 -22.18 12.01
C ARG A 95 -11.82 -20.79 11.75
N HIS A 96 -12.29 -20.54 10.53
CA HIS A 96 -12.85 -19.25 10.13
C HIS A 96 -14.20 -18.95 10.79
N GLU A 97 -14.91 -19.99 11.25
CA GLU A 97 -16.18 -19.92 11.97
C GLU A 97 -16.05 -19.20 13.33
N ARG A 98 -14.83 -19.11 13.88
CA ARG A 98 -14.55 -18.38 15.13
C ARG A 98 -14.96 -16.90 15.10
N PHE A 99 -15.15 -16.36 13.89
CA PHE A 99 -15.57 -14.97 13.69
C PHE A 99 -17.09 -14.81 13.49
N GLY A 100 -17.87 -15.89 13.57
CA GLY A 100 -19.34 -15.82 13.49
C GLY A 100 -19.87 -15.21 12.19
N GLY A 101 -19.11 -15.33 11.08
CA GLY A 101 -19.44 -14.70 9.80
C GLY A 101 -19.16 -13.19 9.72
N ALA A 102 -18.61 -12.57 10.77
CA ALA A 102 -18.34 -11.14 10.86
C ALA A 102 -16.88 -10.82 11.27
N PRO A 103 -15.86 -11.26 10.49
CA PRO A 103 -14.45 -11.06 10.83
C PRO A 103 -14.02 -9.59 10.98
N GLY A 104 -14.75 -8.65 10.36
CA GLY A 104 -14.53 -7.21 10.46
C GLY A 104 -14.75 -6.64 11.87
N THR A 105 -15.42 -7.37 12.77
CA THR A 105 -15.53 -7.00 14.19
C THR A 105 -14.18 -7.09 14.92
N VAL A 106 -13.31 -8.00 14.48
CA VAL A 106 -11.94 -8.18 15.00
C VAL A 106 -10.91 -7.50 14.11
N TRP A 107 -11.15 -7.52 12.79
CA TRP A 107 -10.31 -6.96 11.75
C TRP A 107 -11.00 -5.75 11.11
N GLY A 108 -11.22 -4.70 11.89
CA GLY A 108 -11.83 -3.46 11.39
C GLY A 108 -11.04 -2.79 10.27
N ALA A 109 -11.59 -1.71 9.70
CA ALA A 109 -11.04 -1.03 8.52
C ALA A 109 -9.56 -0.64 8.67
N LYS A 110 -9.16 -0.13 9.85
CA LYS A 110 -7.76 0.18 10.14
C LYS A 110 -6.84 -1.05 10.02
N ARG A 111 -7.19 -2.17 10.65
CA ARG A 111 -6.40 -3.41 10.61
C ARG A 111 -6.33 -3.99 9.21
N GLN A 112 -7.40 -3.89 8.43
CA GLN A 112 -7.39 -4.26 7.01
C GLN A 112 -6.38 -3.41 6.22
N CYS A 113 -6.31 -2.10 6.47
CA CYS A 113 -5.30 -1.23 5.87
C CYS A 113 -3.87 -1.52 6.35
N GLU A 114 -3.69 -1.79 7.64
CA GLU A 114 -2.39 -2.18 8.21
C GLU A 114 -1.85 -3.47 7.56
N LEU A 115 -2.74 -4.43 7.34
CA LEU A 115 -2.41 -5.70 6.68
C LEU A 115 -2.07 -5.50 5.20
N LEU A 116 -2.92 -4.77 4.46
CA LEU A 116 -2.73 -4.50 3.03
C LEU A 116 -1.39 -3.81 2.78
N LEU A 117 -1.12 -2.73 3.51
CA LEU A 117 0.08 -1.91 3.31
C LEU A 117 1.30 -2.42 4.06
N ARG A 118 1.13 -3.45 4.92
CA ARG A 118 2.17 -3.98 5.82
C ARG A 118 2.78 -2.88 6.68
N ASP A 119 1.92 -1.99 7.17
CA ASP A 119 2.30 -0.77 7.84
C ASP A 119 1.35 -0.48 9.00
N ARG A 120 1.89 -0.40 10.22
CA ARG A 120 1.09 -0.20 11.44
C ARG A 120 0.47 1.19 11.56
N ASP A 121 0.99 2.14 10.80
CA ASP A 121 0.51 3.51 10.77
C ASP A 121 -0.47 3.75 9.61
N ALA A 122 -0.81 2.70 8.84
CA ALA A 122 -1.84 2.75 7.82
C ALA A 122 -3.25 2.93 8.41
N ALA A 123 -4.08 3.65 7.68
CA ALA A 123 -5.46 3.94 8.07
C ALA A 123 -6.34 4.09 6.81
N PRO A 124 -7.68 4.01 6.98
CA PRO A 124 -8.60 4.34 5.91
C PRO A 124 -8.40 5.79 5.41
N THR A 125 -8.64 6.03 4.12
CA THR A 125 -8.53 7.38 3.54
C THR A 125 -9.56 8.34 4.14
N ARG A 126 -10.75 7.84 4.47
CA ARG A 126 -11.76 8.56 5.24
C ARG A 126 -11.79 8.01 6.66
N PRO A 127 -11.51 8.83 7.68
CA PRO A 127 -11.40 8.35 9.05
C PRO A 127 -12.74 7.92 9.63
N THR A 128 -13.84 8.54 9.19
CA THR A 128 -15.20 8.24 9.63
C THR A 128 -15.76 7.02 8.87
N PRO A 129 -16.39 6.06 9.55
CA PRO A 129 -17.09 4.96 8.90
C PRO A 129 -18.18 5.48 7.98
N GLU A 130 -18.11 5.11 6.72
CA GLU A 130 -19.08 5.49 5.70
C GLU A 130 -19.51 4.27 4.88
N PRO A 131 -20.73 4.25 4.31
CA PRO A 131 -21.22 3.12 3.52
C PRO A 131 -20.32 2.74 2.34
N GLN A 132 -19.62 3.71 1.74
CA GLN A 132 -18.70 3.50 0.64
C GLN A 132 -17.52 2.58 1.01
N HIS A 133 -17.15 2.50 2.30
CA HIS A 133 -16.11 1.58 2.77
C HIS A 133 -16.47 0.13 2.54
N CYS A 134 -17.76 -0.22 2.59
CA CYS A 134 -18.19 -1.59 2.38
C CYS A 134 -17.96 -2.05 0.95
N VAL A 135 -18.23 -1.17 -0.03
CA VAL A 135 -18.02 -1.46 -1.45
C VAL A 135 -16.53 -1.48 -1.78
N GLN A 136 -15.80 -0.47 -1.30
CA GLN A 136 -14.41 -0.27 -1.66
C GLN A 136 -13.67 0.46 -0.54
N LEU A 137 -12.99 -0.30 0.31
CA LEU A 137 -12.10 0.24 1.32
C LEU A 137 -10.84 0.80 0.64
N ALA A 138 -10.53 2.06 0.92
CA ALA A 138 -9.32 2.72 0.48
C ALA A 138 -8.42 3.04 1.68
N CYS A 139 -7.15 2.71 1.55
CA CYS A 139 -6.15 2.75 2.60
C CYS A 139 -5.01 3.70 2.21
N ARG A 140 -4.46 4.39 3.20
CA ARG A 140 -3.28 5.26 3.06
C ARG A 140 -2.33 5.06 4.24
N THR A 141 -1.09 5.47 4.09
CA THR A 141 -0.08 5.44 5.15
C THR A 141 0.79 6.70 5.11
N PRO A 142 1.25 7.23 6.27
CA PRO A 142 2.23 8.32 6.32
C PRO A 142 3.55 8.01 5.64
N HIS A 143 3.83 6.75 5.30
CA HIS A 143 5.11 6.35 4.72
C HIS A 143 5.09 6.18 3.19
N ARG A 144 3.94 6.38 2.53
CA ARG A 144 3.78 6.25 1.08
C ARG A 144 2.91 7.36 0.51
N THR A 145 3.11 7.66 -0.76
CA THR A 145 2.31 8.66 -1.48
C THR A 145 1.01 8.05 -1.99
N GLY A 146 -0.10 8.77 -1.86
CA GLY A 146 -1.40 8.39 -2.41
C GLY A 146 -2.17 7.37 -1.56
N PHE A 147 -3.06 6.60 -2.19
CA PHE A 147 -3.86 5.59 -1.52
C PHE A 147 -3.93 4.28 -2.32
N TYR A 148 -4.41 3.23 -1.67
CA TYR A 148 -4.52 1.87 -2.20
C TYR A 148 -5.88 1.30 -1.85
N TYR A 149 -6.55 0.72 -2.82
CA TYR A 149 -7.79 -0.02 -2.65
C TYR A 149 -7.51 -1.41 -2.06
N ALA A 150 -8.18 -1.72 -0.95
CA ALA A 150 -8.13 -3.04 -0.31
C ALA A 150 -9.16 -4.03 -0.91
N GLY A 151 -10.13 -3.51 -1.66
CA GLY A 151 -11.35 -4.22 -2.06
C GLY A 151 -12.53 -3.91 -1.12
N PRO A 152 -13.63 -4.67 -1.20
CA PRO A 152 -14.74 -4.56 -0.26
C PRO A 152 -14.29 -4.81 1.19
N ALA A 153 -14.82 -4.05 2.14
CA ALA A 153 -14.50 -4.28 3.54
C ALA A 153 -15.08 -5.61 4.04
N LEU A 154 -14.37 -6.25 4.97
CA LEU A 154 -14.79 -7.51 5.57
C LEU A 154 -16.19 -7.41 6.23
N PRO A 155 -17.02 -8.47 6.15
CA PRO A 155 -18.27 -8.55 6.89
C PRO A 155 -18.07 -8.23 8.38
N GLY A 156 -18.89 -7.38 8.96
CA GLY A 156 -18.76 -6.90 10.35
C GLY A 156 -17.91 -5.63 10.53
N THR A 157 -17.28 -5.10 9.48
CA THR A 157 -16.55 -3.82 9.56
C THR A 157 -17.52 -2.66 9.77
N ALA A 158 -17.27 -1.78 10.73
CA ALA A 158 -18.14 -0.62 10.97
C ALA A 158 -18.23 0.30 9.72
N CYS A 159 -19.45 0.73 9.39
CA CYS A 159 -19.73 1.63 8.26
C CYS A 159 -20.73 2.76 8.59
N GLY A 160 -21.10 2.87 9.88
CA GLY A 160 -21.92 3.92 10.45
C GLY A 160 -22.34 3.54 11.87
N GLN A 161 -23.18 4.36 12.49
CA GLN A 161 -23.68 4.09 13.84
C GLN A 161 -24.58 2.85 13.83
N ASP A 162 -24.23 1.84 14.63
CA ASP A 162 -24.92 0.54 14.72
C ASP A 162 -25.08 -0.17 13.35
N MET A 163 -24.14 0.08 12.44
CA MET A 163 -24.12 -0.50 11.10
C MET A 163 -22.75 -1.10 10.77
N TRP A 164 -22.78 -2.20 10.03
CA TRP A 164 -21.59 -2.90 9.57
C TRP A 164 -21.69 -3.29 8.10
N CYS A 165 -20.55 -3.65 7.52
CA CYS A 165 -20.50 -4.15 6.16
C CYS A 165 -20.98 -5.61 6.10
N GLN A 166 -21.75 -5.94 5.07
CA GLN A 166 -22.17 -7.30 4.72
C GLN A 166 -22.28 -7.39 3.19
N GLY A 167 -21.47 -8.24 2.55
CA GLY A 167 -21.50 -8.42 1.10
C GLY A 167 -21.35 -7.13 0.30
N GLY A 168 -20.49 -6.21 0.75
CA GLY A 168 -20.28 -4.91 0.11
C GLY A 168 -21.30 -3.82 0.45
N SER A 169 -22.36 -4.13 1.21
CA SER A 169 -23.39 -3.18 1.64
C SER A 169 -23.27 -2.80 3.10
N CYS A 170 -23.61 -1.56 3.46
CA CYS A 170 -23.71 -1.13 4.84
C CYS A 170 -25.11 -1.45 5.38
N VAL A 171 -25.20 -2.41 6.30
CA VAL A 171 -26.46 -2.90 6.87
C VAL A 171 -26.47 -2.71 8.39
N LYS A 172 -27.66 -2.76 9.00
CA LYS A 172 -27.75 -2.74 10.47
C LYS A 172 -27.00 -3.93 11.06
N ALA A 173 -26.24 -3.69 12.12
CA ALA A 173 -25.55 -4.75 12.81
C ALA A 173 -26.57 -5.72 13.42
N GLU A 174 -26.41 -7.02 13.14
CA GLU A 174 -27.16 -8.06 13.85
C GLU A 174 -26.56 -8.23 15.25
N GLU A 175 -27.35 -8.66 16.24
CA GLU A 175 -26.88 -8.85 17.61
C GLU A 175 -25.66 -9.79 17.61
N VAL A 176 -24.51 -9.26 18.03
CA VAL A 176 -23.24 -9.99 18.08
C VAL A 176 -23.41 -11.22 18.97
N PRO A 177 -23.02 -12.44 18.55
CA PRO A 177 -23.05 -13.60 19.45
C PRO A 177 -22.25 -13.31 20.72
N GLU A 178 -22.85 -13.57 21.88
CA GLU A 178 -22.43 -13.16 23.24
C GLU A 178 -21.04 -13.67 23.72
N SER A 179 -20.20 -14.24 22.85
CA SER A 179 -18.87 -14.73 23.19
C SER A 179 -17.78 -13.71 22.86
N SER A 180 -17.84 -12.54 23.48
CA SER A 180 -16.71 -11.59 23.57
C SER A 180 -16.87 -10.68 24.79
N THR A 181 -16.97 -11.28 25.97
CA THR A 181 -16.79 -10.56 27.23
C THR A 181 -15.29 -10.26 27.44
N LEU A 182 -14.84 -9.13 26.90
CA LEU A 182 -13.74 -8.38 27.48
C LEU A 182 -14.30 -7.04 27.96
N GLY A 183 -14.49 -6.97 29.27
CA GLY A 183 -15.16 -5.89 29.97
C GLY A 183 -14.39 -4.56 29.93
N GLY A 184 -15.17 -3.48 29.88
CA GLY A 184 -14.73 -2.11 30.05
C GLY A 184 -15.94 -1.22 30.25
N SER A 185 -16.49 -1.26 31.47
CA SER A 185 -17.57 -0.37 31.92
C SER A 185 -17.12 1.08 31.82
N VAL A 186 -17.93 1.90 31.15
CA VAL A 186 -17.83 3.36 31.08
C VAL A 186 -17.94 3.91 32.50
N THR A 187 -16.82 4.23 33.13
CA THR A 187 -16.80 5.11 34.30
C THR A 187 -16.63 6.54 33.85
N ASP A 188 -17.71 7.29 34.07
CA ASP A 188 -17.83 8.73 34.12
C ASP A 188 -16.64 9.38 34.86
N GLY A 189 -15.94 10.30 34.20
CA GLY A 189 -14.70 10.88 34.70
C GLY A 189 -14.09 11.92 33.77
N THR A 190 -14.67 13.13 33.77
CA THR A 190 -14.01 14.41 33.49
C THR A 190 -12.81 14.41 32.52
N GLY A 191 -13.09 14.55 31.22
CA GLY A 191 -12.25 15.34 30.31
C GLY A 191 -10.88 14.78 29.94
N GLU A 192 -10.80 13.53 29.48
CA GLU A 192 -9.70 13.04 28.63
C GLU A 192 -10.19 11.85 27.78
N ASP A 193 -10.27 12.11 26.47
CA ASP A 193 -10.16 11.22 25.31
C ASP A 193 -11.29 10.27 24.84
N ASP A 194 -11.65 10.49 23.57
CA ASP A 194 -12.48 9.75 22.61
C ASP A 194 -12.00 8.30 22.34
N GLY A 195 -11.69 7.54 23.39
CA GLY A 195 -11.23 6.15 23.30
C GLY A 195 -9.80 5.96 22.81
N TRP A 196 -9.03 7.03 22.61
CA TRP A 196 -7.60 6.97 22.31
C TRP A 196 -6.77 6.65 23.56
N SER A 197 -5.68 5.89 23.39
CA SER A 197 -4.63 5.81 24.39
C SER A 197 -3.81 7.10 24.44
N THR A 198 -3.08 7.31 25.54
CA THR A 198 -2.04 8.33 25.61
C THR A 198 -1.01 8.14 24.49
N TRP A 199 -0.49 9.24 23.95
CA TRP A 199 0.59 9.22 22.98
C TRP A 199 1.85 8.59 23.57
N GLN A 200 2.35 7.56 22.89
CA GLN A 200 3.64 6.95 23.14
C GLN A 200 4.68 7.61 22.23
N GLU A 201 5.68 8.24 22.81
CA GLU A 201 6.74 8.91 22.05
C GLU A 201 7.96 8.01 21.85
N GLY A 202 8.49 8.00 20.63
CA GLY A 202 9.73 7.35 20.28
C GLY A 202 10.97 8.15 20.69
N ALA A 203 12.14 7.55 20.48
CA ALA A 203 13.41 8.23 20.67
C ALA A 203 13.60 9.34 19.63
N CYS A 204 14.22 10.45 20.04
CA CYS A 204 14.61 11.53 19.13
C CYS A 204 15.65 11.01 18.11
N ARG A 205 15.39 11.25 16.82
CA ARG A 205 16.25 10.92 15.67
C ARG A 205 16.53 12.19 14.87
N SER A 206 17.58 12.20 14.06
CA SER A 206 17.90 13.34 13.19
C SER A 206 18.71 12.89 11.98
N GLY A 207 18.46 13.53 10.84
CA GLY A 207 19.29 13.43 9.64
C GLY A 207 20.63 14.16 9.76
N CYS A 208 20.82 14.97 10.81
CA CYS A 208 21.98 15.84 11.04
C CYS A 208 22.33 16.69 9.81
N THR A 209 21.33 17.32 9.20
CA THR A 209 21.55 18.30 8.13
C THR A 209 21.80 19.69 8.72
N MET A 210 22.31 20.61 7.90
CA MET A 210 22.52 21.99 8.33
C MET A 210 21.20 22.61 8.82
N ARG A 211 21.22 23.24 9.99
CA ARG A 211 20.05 23.86 10.67
C ARG A 211 18.90 22.90 11.00
N SER A 212 19.09 21.59 10.89
CA SER A 212 18.04 20.62 11.24
C SER A 212 17.67 20.68 12.72
N ARG A 213 16.46 20.22 12.98
CA ARG A 213 16.03 19.71 14.28
C ARG A 213 16.03 18.18 14.25
N GLY A 214 15.85 17.59 15.42
CA GLY A 214 15.48 16.19 15.51
C GLY A 214 13.97 16.02 15.37
N PHE A 215 13.55 14.77 15.21
CA PHE A 215 12.15 14.37 15.22
C PHE A 215 11.95 13.16 16.11
N ARG A 216 10.74 13.00 16.66
CA ARG A 216 10.28 11.80 17.34
C ARG A 216 8.92 11.42 16.78
N GLU A 217 8.77 10.15 16.48
CA GLU A 217 7.48 9.57 16.11
C GLU A 217 6.64 9.41 17.38
N ARG A 218 5.33 9.63 17.27
CA ARG A 218 4.38 9.45 18.37
C ARG A 218 3.25 8.58 17.85
N ARG A 219 2.83 7.60 18.66
CA ARG A 219 1.75 6.68 18.31
C ARG A 219 0.73 6.56 19.44
N ARG A 220 -0.52 6.33 19.09
CA ARG A 220 -1.60 6.00 20.03
C ARG A 220 -2.50 4.92 19.44
N VAL A 221 -3.18 4.19 20.31
CA VAL A 221 -4.05 3.07 19.95
C VAL A 221 -5.49 3.45 20.26
N CYS A 222 -6.39 3.13 19.35
CA CYS A 222 -7.82 3.26 19.58
C CYS A 222 -8.28 2.05 20.40
N ASN A 223 -8.76 2.29 21.62
CA ASN A 223 -9.17 1.26 22.57
C ASN A 223 -10.68 0.97 22.53
N THR A 224 -11.42 1.55 21.59
CA THR A 224 -12.87 1.30 21.46
C THR A 224 -13.12 -0.03 20.73
N ILE A 225 -14.15 -0.75 21.17
CA ILE A 225 -14.56 -2.05 20.57
C ILE A 225 -14.97 -1.86 19.10
N SER A 226 -15.61 -0.74 18.78
CA SER A 226 -15.98 -0.36 17.41
C SER A 226 -14.79 0.10 16.55
N GLY A 227 -13.61 0.28 17.15
CA GLY A 227 -12.43 0.83 16.46
C GLY A 227 -12.61 2.27 15.97
N ASN A 228 -13.63 2.97 16.48
CA ASN A 228 -14.00 4.30 16.04
C ASN A 228 -13.38 5.34 16.97
N CYS A 229 -12.28 5.95 16.54
CA CYS A 229 -11.65 7.06 17.24
C CYS A 229 -11.28 8.15 16.23
N ASP A 230 -11.58 9.41 16.56
CA ASP A 230 -11.39 10.52 15.64
C ASP A 230 -9.93 11.02 15.64
N GLY A 231 -9.38 11.24 14.44
CA GLY A 231 -8.03 11.76 14.23
C GLY A 231 -6.95 10.68 14.03
N PRO A 232 -5.68 11.08 13.89
CA PRO A 232 -4.60 10.16 13.54
C PRO A 232 -4.13 9.29 14.72
N SER A 233 -3.67 8.07 14.42
CA SER A 233 -2.94 7.20 15.35
C SER A 233 -1.43 7.44 15.34
N TYR A 234 -0.92 8.24 14.40
CA TYR A 234 0.50 8.49 14.18
C TYR A 234 0.76 9.99 13.98
N ASP A 235 1.81 10.49 14.61
CA ASP A 235 2.26 11.88 14.49
C ASP A 235 3.80 11.99 14.61
N VAL A 236 4.37 13.10 14.17
CA VAL A 236 5.79 13.41 14.30
C VAL A 236 5.96 14.78 14.96
N ALA A 237 6.77 14.81 16.04
CA ALA A 237 7.09 16.03 16.76
C ALA A 237 8.59 16.36 16.68
N LEU A 238 8.92 17.65 16.62
CA LEU A 238 10.31 18.10 16.65
C LEU A 238 10.95 17.90 18.03
N CYS A 239 12.26 17.71 18.04
CA CYS A 239 13.07 17.61 19.25
C CYS A 239 14.47 18.23 19.05
N ASP A 240 15.17 18.49 20.15
CA ASP A 240 16.55 18.97 20.09
C ASP A 240 17.50 17.83 19.68
N ASP A 241 18.17 17.99 18.53
CA ASP A 241 19.15 17.03 18.02
C ASP A 241 20.59 17.31 18.46
N SER A 242 20.83 18.33 19.28
CA SER A 242 22.18 18.78 19.65
C SER A 242 23.03 17.64 20.19
N LYS A 243 22.47 16.75 21.03
CA LYS A 243 23.18 15.58 21.57
C LYS A 243 23.41 14.47 20.54
N ILE A 244 22.51 14.32 19.57
CA ILE A 244 22.57 13.29 18.52
C ILE A 244 23.61 13.66 17.46
N CYS A 245 23.62 14.94 17.09
CA CYS A 245 24.48 15.46 16.03
C CYS A 245 25.78 16.08 16.54
N ALA A 246 26.00 16.21 17.87
CA ALA A 246 27.23 16.78 18.44
C ALA A 246 28.53 16.13 17.92
N LYS A 247 28.51 14.82 17.68
CA LYS A 247 29.68 14.05 17.22
C LYS A 247 29.69 13.79 15.71
N LYS A 248 28.63 14.17 15.00
CA LYS A 248 28.47 13.95 13.55
C LYS A 248 28.68 15.26 12.82
N ARG A 249 29.50 15.24 11.76
CA ARG A 249 29.59 16.39 10.85
C ARG A 249 28.21 16.59 10.23
N ARG A 250 27.60 17.76 10.44
CA ARG A 250 26.34 18.10 9.76
C ARG A 250 26.60 18.22 8.26
N SER A 251 25.77 17.54 7.45
CA SER A 251 25.88 17.56 6.00
C SER A 251 24.93 18.61 5.39
N SER A 252 25.24 19.11 4.21
CA SER A 252 24.25 19.89 3.47
C SER A 252 23.09 18.99 3.01
N THR A 253 21.94 19.60 2.70
CA THR A 253 20.80 18.86 2.14
C THR A 253 21.14 18.28 0.77
N GLY A 254 21.95 18.98 -0.04
CA GLY A 254 22.48 18.46 -1.31
C GLY A 254 23.38 17.22 -1.14
N GLU A 255 24.26 17.20 -0.12
CA GLU A 255 25.09 16.02 0.18
C GLU A 255 24.23 14.82 0.62
N LEU A 256 23.19 15.05 1.44
CA LEU A 256 22.26 14.01 1.84
C LEU A 256 21.43 13.50 0.65
N ALA A 257 20.92 14.41 -0.18
CA ALA A 257 20.18 14.09 -1.39
C ALA A 257 21.02 13.25 -2.36
N ALA A 258 22.28 13.64 -2.60
CA ALA A 258 23.18 12.89 -3.47
C ALA A 258 23.40 11.45 -3.02
N ARG A 259 23.51 11.20 -1.70
CA ARG A 259 23.62 9.84 -1.15
C ARG A 259 22.35 9.04 -1.40
N LYS A 260 21.18 9.61 -1.09
CA LYS A 260 19.88 8.97 -1.34
C LYS A 260 19.68 8.68 -2.84
N CYS A 261 20.04 9.61 -3.72
CA CYS A 261 19.95 9.40 -5.17
C CYS A 261 20.86 8.28 -5.68
N GLY A 262 22.05 8.12 -5.09
CA GLY A 262 22.91 6.97 -5.38
C GLY A 262 22.27 5.64 -4.98
N GLU A 263 21.55 5.60 -3.86
CA GLU A 263 20.78 4.43 -3.43
C GLU A 263 19.59 4.17 -4.37
N PHE A 264 18.83 5.20 -4.72
CA PHE A 264 17.65 5.09 -5.60
C PHE A 264 18.03 4.62 -7.01
N ALA A 265 19.16 5.09 -7.54
CA ALA A 265 19.66 4.69 -8.86
C ALA A 265 20.02 3.20 -8.96
N THR A 266 20.15 2.48 -7.83
CA THR A 266 20.32 1.02 -7.86
C THR A 266 19.04 0.28 -8.28
N LEU A 267 17.88 0.90 -8.08
CA LEU A 267 16.56 0.37 -8.46
C LEU A 267 15.99 1.07 -9.69
N LEU A 268 16.37 2.32 -9.93
CA LEU A 268 15.80 3.18 -10.97
C LEU A 268 16.90 3.60 -11.98
N PRO A 269 17.06 2.87 -13.10
CA PRO A 269 18.09 3.15 -14.11
C PRO A 269 17.95 4.51 -14.79
N GLU A 270 16.78 5.15 -14.68
CA GLU A 270 16.49 6.49 -15.21
C GLU A 270 17.17 7.62 -14.39
N LEU A 271 17.69 7.31 -13.21
CA LEU A 271 18.42 8.25 -12.37
C LEU A 271 19.93 8.17 -12.63
N ASP A 272 20.61 9.32 -12.61
CA ASP A 272 22.07 9.35 -12.68
C ASP A 272 22.66 9.05 -11.29
N PRO A 273 23.32 7.89 -11.08
CA PRO A 273 23.89 7.53 -9.77
C PRO A 273 24.99 8.48 -9.30
N ARG A 274 25.56 9.29 -10.20
CA ARG A 274 26.63 10.27 -9.91
C ARG A 274 26.18 11.71 -10.13
N GLY A 275 24.93 11.92 -10.56
CA GLY A 275 24.40 13.24 -10.92
C GLY A 275 24.05 14.11 -9.71
N GLY A 276 24.09 13.53 -8.50
CA GLY A 276 23.75 14.20 -7.26
C GLY A 276 22.24 14.37 -7.06
N GLY A 277 21.88 15.12 -6.04
CA GLY A 277 20.49 15.43 -5.72
C GLY A 277 20.33 16.81 -5.13
N LEU A 278 19.09 17.30 -5.09
CA LEU A 278 18.73 18.60 -4.56
C LEU A 278 17.51 18.54 -3.65
N GLN A 279 17.41 19.55 -2.79
CA GLN A 279 16.19 19.91 -2.07
C GLN A 279 15.54 21.06 -2.81
N ALA A 280 14.29 20.89 -3.24
CA ALA A 280 13.60 21.96 -3.96
C ALA A 280 13.27 23.12 -3.01
N PRO A 281 13.11 24.36 -3.53
CA PRO A 281 12.57 25.44 -2.73
C PRO A 281 11.17 25.11 -2.20
N HIS A 282 10.82 25.66 -1.03
CA HIS A 282 9.47 25.56 -0.52
C HIS A 282 8.45 26.22 -1.47
N ASP A 283 7.38 25.47 -1.72
CA ASP A 283 6.22 25.92 -2.47
C ASP A 283 5.00 25.78 -1.53
N PRO A 284 4.35 26.88 -1.13
CA PRO A 284 3.22 26.81 -0.21
C PRO A 284 2.02 26.07 -0.81
N THR A 285 1.96 25.93 -2.14
CA THR A 285 0.91 25.14 -2.82
C THR A 285 1.27 23.66 -2.92
N ARG A 286 2.56 23.30 -2.80
CA ARG A 286 3.06 21.93 -2.88
C ARG A 286 4.05 21.69 -1.75
N MET A 287 3.49 21.59 -0.56
CA MET A 287 4.25 21.63 0.69
C MET A 287 5.25 20.47 0.79
N TRP A 288 5.02 19.36 0.08
CA TRP A 288 5.93 18.21 -0.01
C TRP A 288 7.25 18.52 -0.73
N MET A 289 7.29 19.50 -1.64
CA MET A 289 8.45 19.72 -2.52
C MET A 289 9.74 20.02 -1.77
N GLY A 290 9.67 20.85 -0.73
CA GLY A 290 10.83 21.21 0.10
C GLY A 290 11.38 20.04 0.91
N CYS A 291 10.65 18.92 0.96
CA CYS A 291 10.99 17.74 1.73
C CYS A 291 11.16 16.47 0.89
N ALA A 292 10.86 16.51 -0.40
CA ALA A 292 11.20 15.43 -1.33
C ALA A 292 12.66 15.52 -1.80
N VAL A 293 13.26 14.36 -2.07
CA VAL A 293 14.59 14.26 -2.66
C VAL A 293 14.44 14.25 -4.17
N PHE A 294 15.07 15.23 -4.83
CA PHE A 294 15.10 15.32 -6.29
C PHE A 294 16.45 14.84 -6.80
N CYS A 295 16.43 13.82 -7.66
CA CYS A 295 17.62 13.18 -8.22
C CYS A 295 17.84 13.59 -9.66
N ARG A 296 19.09 13.80 -10.05
CA ARG A 296 19.41 14.14 -11.44
C ARG A 296 19.04 12.97 -12.35
N ARG A 297 18.40 13.29 -13.49
CA ARG A 297 17.99 12.31 -14.49
C ARG A 297 19.18 11.86 -15.34
N ALA A 298 19.26 10.58 -15.66
CA ALA A 298 20.30 10.01 -16.53
C ALA A 298 20.23 10.56 -17.97
N SER A 299 19.01 10.86 -18.46
CA SER A 299 18.78 11.50 -19.75
C SER A 299 19.10 13.01 -19.77
N GLY A 300 19.43 13.59 -18.62
CA GLY A 300 19.68 15.02 -18.45
C GLY A 300 18.40 15.86 -18.31
N GLY A 301 18.55 17.17 -18.50
CA GLY A 301 17.45 18.15 -18.51
C GLY A 301 16.83 18.46 -17.15
N GLY A 302 17.49 18.14 -16.04
CA GLY A 302 17.04 18.50 -14.70
C GLY A 302 16.93 17.34 -13.72
N PHE A 303 15.98 17.45 -12.79
CA PHE A 303 15.85 16.55 -11.64
C PHE A 303 14.44 15.95 -11.56
N TYR A 304 14.34 14.77 -10.95
CA TYR A 304 13.12 14.01 -10.76
C TYR A 304 13.00 13.52 -9.32
N ALA A 305 11.82 13.62 -8.72
CA ALA A 305 11.53 13.01 -7.42
C ALA A 305 10.82 11.66 -7.62
N PRO A 306 11.52 10.52 -7.44
CA PRO A 306 10.98 9.17 -7.70
C PRO A 306 10.03 8.69 -6.57
N ARG A 307 9.00 9.48 -6.28
CA ARG A 307 8.10 9.25 -5.14
C ARG A 307 7.15 8.08 -5.36
N ILE A 308 6.84 7.80 -6.62
CA ILE A 308 5.86 6.77 -7.01
C ILE A 308 6.55 5.43 -7.10
N GLU A 309 7.66 5.37 -7.82
CA GLU A 309 8.39 4.13 -8.09
C GLU A 309 9.00 3.54 -6.82
N LEU A 310 9.27 4.37 -5.81
CA LEU A 310 9.84 3.93 -4.53
C LEU A 310 8.80 3.59 -3.46
N ASN A 311 7.51 3.87 -3.67
CA ASN A 311 6.45 3.62 -2.68
C ASN A 311 6.47 2.16 -2.16
N ASP A 312 6.63 1.20 -3.07
CA ASP A 312 6.59 -0.24 -2.75
C ASP A 312 7.98 -0.90 -2.69
N ALA A 313 9.04 -0.10 -2.94
CA ALA A 313 10.43 -0.54 -2.87
C ALA A 313 11.02 -0.48 -1.45
N GLY A 314 10.27 0.04 -0.47
CA GLY A 314 10.72 0.20 0.91
C GLY A 314 11.80 1.27 1.09
N LEU A 315 11.97 2.17 0.11
CA LEU A 315 12.87 3.31 0.18
C LEU A 315 12.07 4.60 0.31
N ASP A 316 12.44 5.42 1.31
CA ASP A 316 11.79 6.70 1.55
C ASP A 316 12.37 7.80 0.62
N PRO A 317 11.58 8.35 -0.33
CA PRO A 317 12.01 9.36 -1.29
C PRO A 317 12.09 10.78 -0.70
N TYR A 318 11.92 10.94 0.61
CA TYR A 318 11.93 12.24 1.30
C TYR A 318 13.17 12.44 2.17
N PHE A 319 13.41 13.69 2.54
CA PHE A 319 14.35 14.00 3.62
C PHE A 319 13.76 13.52 4.96
N PRO A 320 14.62 13.09 5.90
CA PRO A 320 14.17 12.76 7.25
C PRO A 320 13.43 13.96 7.88
N ASP A 321 12.42 13.67 8.67
CA ASP A 321 11.73 14.69 9.45
C ASP A 321 12.73 15.50 10.33
N GLY A 322 12.39 16.75 10.60
CA GLY A 322 13.28 17.72 11.24
C GLY A 322 14.31 18.35 10.30
N THR A 323 14.41 17.94 9.04
CA THR A 323 15.23 18.63 8.04
C THR A 323 14.69 20.05 7.81
N TRP A 324 15.56 21.06 7.90
CA TRP A 324 15.18 22.44 7.62
C TRP A 324 14.91 22.61 6.12
N CYS A 325 13.77 23.23 5.77
CA CYS A 325 13.32 23.33 4.37
C CYS A 325 13.00 24.77 3.93
N HIS A 326 12.66 25.68 4.85
CA HIS A 326 12.36 27.06 4.50
C HIS A 326 12.46 28.02 5.70
N HIS A 327 12.52 29.31 5.40
CA HIS A 327 12.37 30.40 6.35
C HIS A 327 11.63 31.54 5.66
N ASP A 328 10.49 31.95 6.21
CA ASP A 328 9.62 32.99 5.64
C ASP A 328 10.00 34.42 6.09
N GLY A 329 11.08 34.55 6.87
CA GLY A 329 11.52 35.80 7.50
C GLY A 329 11.16 35.91 8.98
N ALA A 330 10.19 35.11 9.45
CA ALA A 330 9.75 35.09 10.84
C ALA A 330 9.92 33.71 11.48
N ASN A 331 9.51 32.65 10.79
CA ASN A 331 9.48 31.28 11.28
C ASN A 331 10.37 30.37 10.42
N ASP A 332 11.04 29.43 11.06
CA ASP A 332 11.69 28.32 10.38
C ASP A 332 10.68 27.22 10.08
N TYR A 333 10.90 26.53 8.95
CA TYR A 333 10.07 25.42 8.49
C TYR A 333 10.93 24.16 8.42
N PHE A 334 10.31 23.04 8.79
CA PHE A 334 10.93 21.74 8.87
C PHE A 334 10.08 20.69 8.17
N CYS A 335 10.76 19.65 7.69
CA CYS A 335 10.09 18.46 7.19
C CYS A 335 9.38 17.73 8.33
N LEU A 336 8.08 17.57 8.20
CA LEU A 336 7.20 16.88 9.13
C LEU A 336 6.19 16.07 8.33
N GLN A 337 6.23 14.75 8.46
CA GLN A 337 5.42 13.83 7.64
C GLN A 337 5.51 14.19 6.16
N HIS A 338 6.74 14.35 5.68
CA HIS A 338 7.08 14.68 4.29
C HIS A 338 6.66 16.07 3.80
N HIS A 339 6.08 16.92 4.64
CA HIS A 339 5.66 18.28 4.29
C HIS A 339 6.56 19.32 4.95
N CYS A 340 6.84 20.42 4.23
CA CYS A 340 7.60 21.54 4.74
C CYS A 340 6.67 22.47 5.54
N LEU A 341 6.64 22.30 6.86
CA LEU A 341 5.69 22.95 7.77
C LEU A 341 6.41 23.86 8.79
N PRO A 342 5.74 24.91 9.30
CA PRO A 342 6.31 25.80 10.33
C PRO A 342 6.73 25.03 11.60
N GLU A 343 7.78 25.49 12.28
CA GLU A 343 8.29 24.88 13.53
C GLU A 343 7.23 24.71 14.62
N ASN A 344 6.29 25.66 14.69
CA ASN A 344 5.20 25.68 15.67
C ASN A 344 3.92 25.00 15.16
N PHE A 345 3.97 24.30 14.03
CA PHE A 345 2.83 23.57 13.50
C PHE A 345 2.41 22.47 14.48
N LYS A 346 1.12 22.40 14.79
CA LYS A 346 0.52 21.35 15.61
C LYS A 346 -0.57 20.69 14.79
N MET A 347 -0.46 19.37 14.60
CA MET A 347 -1.58 18.58 14.10
C MET A 347 -2.70 18.64 15.14
N GLY A 348 -3.81 19.26 14.77
CA GLY A 348 -5.02 19.26 15.60
C GLY A 348 -5.74 17.91 15.47
N ALA A 349 -6.67 17.63 16.40
CA ALA A 349 -7.51 16.42 16.33
C ALA A 349 -8.30 16.30 15.00
N GLN A 350 -8.57 17.44 14.34
CA GLN A 350 -9.33 17.53 13.09
C GLN A 350 -8.47 17.83 11.86
N MET A 351 -7.14 17.87 11.99
CA MET A 351 -6.23 18.27 10.91
C MET A 351 -5.09 17.25 10.79
N HIS A 352 -5.27 16.29 9.89
CA HIS A 352 -4.21 15.38 9.47
C HIS A 352 -3.34 16.05 8.39
N VAL A 353 -2.05 15.66 8.26
CA VAL A 353 -1.20 16.09 7.13
C VAL A 353 -1.86 15.92 5.75
N TRP A 354 -2.75 14.94 5.59
CA TRP A 354 -3.48 14.67 4.35
C TRP A 354 -4.62 15.64 4.06
N GLU A 355 -5.08 16.37 5.07
CA GLU A 355 -6.15 17.37 4.97
C GLU A 355 -5.58 18.77 4.77
N LEU A 356 -4.24 18.90 4.78
CA LEU A 356 -3.59 20.14 4.42
C LEU A 356 -3.91 20.52 2.97
N PRO A 357 -4.03 21.82 2.68
CA PRO A 357 -4.28 22.33 1.33
C PRO A 357 -3.02 22.25 0.44
N SER A 358 -2.34 21.11 0.45
CA SER A 358 -1.18 20.82 -0.39
C SER A 358 -1.64 20.11 -1.66
N GLN A 359 -1.32 20.67 -2.82
CA GLN A 359 -1.48 19.99 -4.09
C GLN A 359 -0.45 18.86 -4.16
N ASP A 360 -0.95 17.65 -4.35
CA ASP A 360 -0.12 16.47 -4.52
C ASP A 360 -0.81 15.48 -5.47
N VAL A 361 -0.09 14.44 -5.84
CA VAL A 361 -0.63 13.34 -6.63
C VAL A 361 -1.65 12.58 -5.81
N TRP A 362 -2.93 12.80 -6.11
CA TRP A 362 -4.03 12.03 -5.57
C TRP A 362 -4.41 10.94 -6.56
N GLY A 363 -4.38 9.69 -6.12
CA GLY A 363 -4.71 8.55 -6.98
C GLY A 363 -4.50 7.21 -6.28
N SER A 364 -5.13 6.19 -6.87
CA SER A 364 -4.85 4.81 -6.52
C SER A 364 -3.48 4.40 -7.07
N PHE A 365 -2.66 3.81 -6.20
CA PHE A 365 -1.37 3.22 -6.54
C PHE A 365 -1.38 1.69 -6.39
N ASN A 366 -2.55 1.06 -6.47
CA ASN A 366 -2.63 -0.40 -6.66
C ASN A 366 -1.77 -0.83 -7.85
N ALA A 367 -1.38 -2.12 -7.85
CA ALA A 367 -0.70 -2.72 -8.97
C ALA A 367 -1.45 -2.40 -10.27
N ARG A 368 -0.69 -2.02 -11.29
CA ARG A 368 -1.20 -1.77 -12.63
C ARG A 368 -1.03 -3.04 -13.45
N ALA A 369 -1.82 -3.18 -14.51
CA ALA A 369 -1.61 -4.26 -15.46
C ALA A 369 -0.19 -4.22 -16.05
N LEU A 370 0.36 -5.38 -16.43
CA LEU A 370 1.74 -5.48 -16.95
C LEU A 370 1.98 -4.59 -18.17
N ASP A 371 0.97 -4.45 -19.03
CA ASP A 371 1.02 -3.62 -20.23
C ASP A 371 0.58 -2.16 -19.98
N ALA A 372 0.27 -1.81 -18.73
CA ALA A 372 -0.13 -0.46 -18.40
C ALA A 372 1.03 0.52 -18.68
N PRO A 373 0.78 1.63 -19.38
CA PRO A 373 1.82 2.61 -19.63
C PRO A 373 2.39 3.14 -18.31
N SER A 374 3.73 3.24 -18.26
CA SER A 374 4.48 3.88 -17.17
C SER A 374 3.89 5.25 -16.80
N PRO A 375 4.17 5.82 -15.59
CA PRO A 375 3.63 7.10 -15.16
C PRO A 375 3.56 8.10 -16.32
N SER A 376 2.35 8.63 -16.56
CA SER A 376 2.09 9.45 -17.73
C SER A 376 3.14 10.57 -17.83
N ALA A 377 3.50 10.98 -19.04
CA ALA A 377 4.50 12.05 -19.23
C ALA A 377 4.15 13.33 -18.42
N ALA A 378 2.85 13.59 -18.22
CA ALA A 378 2.36 14.67 -17.37
C ALA A 378 2.71 14.48 -15.88
N LEU A 379 2.55 13.26 -15.35
CA LEU A 379 2.89 12.95 -13.95
C LEU A 379 4.40 13.04 -13.72
N ARG A 380 5.20 12.48 -14.63
CA ARG A 380 6.66 12.65 -14.59
C ARG A 380 7.07 14.12 -14.64
N ALA A 381 6.43 14.92 -15.49
CA ALA A 381 6.70 16.36 -15.58
C ALA A 381 6.33 17.10 -14.28
N TYR A 382 5.21 16.73 -13.63
CA TYR A 382 4.80 17.29 -12.33
C TYR A 382 5.81 17.03 -11.22
N LEU A 383 6.39 15.83 -11.19
CA LEU A 383 7.41 15.40 -10.24
C LEU A 383 8.84 15.80 -10.65
N SER A 384 9.00 16.58 -11.72
CA SER A 384 10.30 16.98 -12.26
C SER A 384 10.56 18.49 -12.13
N LEU A 385 11.84 18.82 -12.04
CA LEU A 385 12.39 20.17 -12.08
C LEU A 385 13.34 20.31 -13.26
N ASP A 386 13.55 21.54 -13.72
CA ASP A 386 14.62 21.88 -14.65
C ASP A 386 16.00 21.89 -13.96
N ASP A 387 17.06 22.19 -14.72
CA ASP A 387 18.43 22.26 -14.22
C ASP A 387 18.67 23.38 -13.18
N ARG A 388 17.75 24.33 -13.06
CA ARG A 388 17.79 25.42 -12.07
C ARG A 388 16.97 25.10 -10.83
N GLY A 389 16.34 23.92 -10.77
CA GLY A 389 15.45 23.52 -9.67
C GLY A 389 14.07 24.16 -9.76
N ALA A 390 13.68 24.71 -10.91
CA ALA A 390 12.34 25.23 -11.13
C ALA A 390 11.39 24.10 -11.59
N PRO A 391 10.16 24.03 -11.07
CA PRO A 391 9.18 23.00 -11.46
C PRO A 391 8.83 23.04 -12.95
N LEU A 392 8.87 21.90 -13.64
CA LEU A 392 8.45 21.81 -15.05
C LEU A 392 6.94 22.00 -15.23
N LEU A 393 6.16 21.50 -14.27
CA LEU A 393 4.72 21.72 -14.17
C LEU A 393 4.39 22.18 -12.73
N ARG A 394 3.44 23.12 -12.60
CA ARG A 394 3.07 23.72 -11.30
C ARG A 394 1.79 23.14 -10.70
N GLY A 395 0.84 22.73 -11.53
CA GLY A 395 -0.41 22.10 -11.07
C GLY A 395 -0.30 20.59 -11.15
N ALA A 396 -0.86 19.90 -10.15
CA ALA A 396 -1.03 18.45 -10.26
C ALA A 396 -1.90 18.14 -11.48
N PRO A 397 -1.50 17.19 -12.35
CA PRO A 397 -2.44 16.70 -13.35
C PRO A 397 -3.69 16.18 -12.63
N PRO A 398 -4.90 16.38 -13.19
CA PRO A 398 -6.12 15.91 -12.56
C PRO A 398 -6.00 14.42 -12.17
N PRO A 399 -6.61 14.00 -11.06
CA PRO A 399 -6.41 12.67 -10.47
C PRO A 399 -7.15 11.62 -11.30
N LEU A 400 -6.63 11.33 -12.48
CA LEU A 400 -7.07 10.24 -13.32
C LEU A 400 -5.82 9.77 -14.04
N LEU A 401 -4.98 9.04 -13.30
CA LEU A 401 -4.46 7.86 -13.96
C LEU A 401 -5.72 7.07 -14.37
N PRO A 402 -6.06 6.98 -15.66
CA PRO A 402 -7.27 6.29 -16.06
C PRO A 402 -7.22 4.87 -15.49
N PRO A 403 -8.37 4.30 -15.10
CA PRO A 403 -8.41 2.88 -14.78
C PRO A 403 -7.82 2.13 -15.96
N ASP A 404 -6.97 1.15 -15.66
CA ASP A 404 -6.46 0.29 -16.71
C ASP A 404 -7.67 -0.40 -17.36
N PRO A 405 -7.77 -0.44 -18.69
CA PRO A 405 -8.83 -1.15 -19.39
C PRO A 405 -8.99 -2.59 -18.88
N GLU A 406 -10.21 -3.12 -18.78
CA GLU A 406 -10.46 -4.48 -18.27
C GLU A 406 -9.73 -5.55 -19.10
N ASP A 407 -9.54 -5.31 -20.39
CA ASP A 407 -8.77 -6.17 -21.31
C ASP A 407 -7.28 -6.26 -20.96
N TYR A 408 -6.74 -5.35 -20.14
CA TYR A 408 -5.36 -5.49 -19.63
C TYR A 408 -5.26 -6.44 -18.44
N TRP A 409 -6.41 -6.84 -17.89
CA TRP A 409 -6.53 -7.84 -16.83
C TRP A 409 -7.06 -9.16 -17.39
N GLU A 410 -6.76 -9.47 -18.66
CA GLU A 410 -7.05 -10.79 -19.22
C GLU A 410 -6.32 -11.87 -18.41
N ASP A 411 -7.06 -12.50 -17.51
CA ASP A 411 -6.63 -13.65 -16.74
C ASP A 411 -6.65 -14.87 -17.66
N ASP A 412 -5.48 -15.32 -18.13
CA ASP A 412 -5.28 -16.67 -18.68
C ASP A 412 -5.36 -17.72 -17.54
N ASP A 413 -6.46 -17.70 -16.78
CA ASP A 413 -6.71 -18.61 -15.65
C ASP A 413 -7.08 -20.04 -16.12
N TYR A 414 -7.08 -20.28 -17.42
CA TYR A 414 -7.40 -21.57 -18.01
C TYR A 414 -6.11 -22.36 -18.29
N VAL A 415 -5.93 -23.45 -17.55
CA VAL A 415 -4.97 -24.47 -17.94
C VAL A 415 -5.51 -25.17 -19.19
N GLU A 416 -4.89 -24.94 -20.36
CA GLU A 416 -5.16 -25.72 -21.57
C GLU A 416 -4.90 -27.20 -21.29
N ILE A 417 -5.95 -28.01 -21.19
CA ILE A 417 -5.80 -29.44 -20.99
C ILE A 417 -5.44 -30.08 -22.33
N PRO A 418 -4.28 -30.75 -22.48
CA PRO A 418 -3.93 -31.42 -23.72
C PRO A 418 -5.06 -32.38 -24.12
N GLY A 419 -5.53 -32.24 -25.36
CA GLY A 419 -6.54 -33.15 -25.91
C GLY A 419 -6.08 -34.60 -25.83
N PRO A 420 -7.01 -35.58 -25.76
CA PRO A 420 -6.65 -36.99 -25.66
C PRO A 420 -5.70 -37.36 -26.80
N LEU A 421 -4.52 -37.89 -26.43
CA LEU A 421 -3.57 -38.47 -27.37
C LEU A 421 -4.33 -39.47 -28.23
N LYS A 422 -4.47 -39.16 -29.52
CA LYS A 422 -4.98 -40.11 -30.51
C LYS A 422 -4.08 -41.32 -30.44
N GLN A 423 -4.57 -42.41 -29.86
CA GLN A 423 -3.91 -43.70 -29.97
C GLN A 423 -3.76 -43.99 -31.46
N SER A 424 -2.53 -43.95 -31.95
CA SER A 424 -2.18 -44.52 -33.24
C SER A 424 -2.56 -45.99 -33.19
N LYS A 425 -3.66 -46.36 -33.84
CA LYS A 425 -3.93 -47.76 -34.19
C LYS A 425 -2.82 -48.16 -35.16
N ASN A 426 -1.87 -48.94 -34.66
CA ASN A 426 -1.06 -49.80 -35.51
C ASN A 426 -1.97 -50.94 -35.97
N GLU A 427 -2.29 -50.97 -37.26
CA GLU A 427 -2.68 -52.19 -37.99
C GLU A 427 -1.47 -52.72 -38.76
#